data_AF-A0A6J4UP25-F1
#
_entry.id   AF-A0A6J4UP25-F1
#
_cell.length_a   1.000
_cell.length_b   1.000
_cell.length_c   1.000
_cell.angle_alpha   90.00
_cell.angle_beta   90.00
_cell.angle_gamma   90.00
#
_symmetry.space_group_name_H-M   'P 1'
#
loop_
_entity.id
_entity.type
_entity.pdbx_description
1 polymer ?
#
loop_
_entity_poly.entity_id
_entity_poly.type
_entity_poly.pdbx_seq_one_letter_code
_entity_poly.pdbx_strand_id
1 'polypeptide(L)'
;MGAMDSPDPFAPLRSFRAALYACFDRRADALFEITDALLASAPPASLPHLSLAPCHRRGWGSVYASLAEGRIAADTLRAAVASVPLAGGQPVFAVDVSVWPRCDAEASPGRGFYYHPSRHSAGQPIVAGWAYQWVAQLGFARESWTAPLDVRRVRPDENATAVAADQIADVVGHLPAEGPAPLFVFDAGYDPVQLTQGLGAVPAAILVRLRSGRCFYADPPPREASPKGGRPRTHGAKFACGDPGTWPAPSAEHAAEDDQYGTVRVRAWAGLHPKQQEHTGRGSRRPRPVVRGTLVLVEVKRLPRQTRQPRALWLWWAGPGEPDLAPL
;
A
#
# COMPACT_ATOMS: atom_id res chain seq x y z
N MET A 1 -22.28 48.93 -2.31
CA MET A 1 -22.31 47.68 -1.53
C MET A 1 -21.97 46.56 -2.49
N GLY A 2 -20.69 46.21 -2.61
CA GLY A 2 -20.21 45.26 -3.61
C GLY A 2 -20.71 43.86 -3.26
N ALA A 3 -21.35 43.20 -4.23
CA ALA A 3 -21.60 41.77 -4.14
C ALA A 3 -20.23 41.09 -4.03
N MET A 4 -19.96 40.46 -2.88
CA MET A 4 -18.84 39.53 -2.79
C MET A 4 -19.15 38.38 -3.74
N ASP A 5 -18.37 38.28 -4.83
CA ASP A 5 -18.38 37.12 -5.72
C ASP A 5 -18.24 35.86 -4.88
N SER A 6 -19.28 35.03 -4.87
CA SER A 6 -19.18 33.71 -4.26
C SER A 6 -18.14 32.91 -5.03
N PRO A 7 -17.19 32.24 -4.34
CA PRO A 7 -16.13 31.50 -5.01
C PRO A 7 -16.75 30.44 -5.93
N ASP A 8 -16.29 30.39 -7.19
CA ASP A 8 -16.78 29.43 -8.16
C ASP A 8 -16.49 28.00 -7.68
N PRO A 9 -17.52 27.19 -7.36
CA PRO A 9 -17.34 25.87 -6.76
C PRO A 9 -16.63 24.89 -7.70
N PHE A 10 -16.57 25.18 -9.00
CA PHE A 10 -15.90 24.33 -9.99
C PHE A 10 -14.46 24.77 -10.30
N ALA A 11 -13.96 25.84 -9.69
CA ALA A 11 -12.58 26.29 -9.91
C ALA A 11 -11.54 25.18 -9.61
N PRO A 12 -11.63 24.40 -8.51
CA PRO A 12 -10.71 23.30 -8.26
C PRO A 12 -10.77 22.22 -9.34
N LEU A 13 -11.97 21.83 -9.77
CA LEU A 13 -12.17 20.83 -10.82
C LEU A 13 -11.59 21.30 -12.16
N ARG A 14 -11.80 22.57 -12.52
CA ARG A 14 -11.22 23.12 -13.76
C ARG A 14 -9.70 23.17 -13.72
N SER A 15 -9.13 23.55 -12.57
CA SER A 15 -7.68 23.52 -12.37
C SER A 15 -7.11 22.11 -12.53
N PHE A 16 -7.72 21.12 -11.86
CA PHE A 16 -7.32 19.72 -11.99
C PHE A 16 -7.45 19.22 -13.44
N ARG A 17 -8.54 19.54 -14.13
CA ARG A 17 -8.74 19.15 -15.54
C ARG A 17 -7.69 19.77 -16.46
N ALA A 18 -7.28 21.02 -16.22
CA ALA A 18 -6.21 21.66 -16.97
C ALA A 18 -4.86 20.96 -16.72
N ALA A 19 -4.55 20.62 -15.47
CA ALA A 19 -3.35 19.86 -15.12
C ALA A 19 -3.36 18.45 -15.75
N LEU A 20 -4.50 17.75 -15.71
CA LEU A 20 -4.69 16.45 -16.36
C LEU A 20 -4.46 16.53 -17.86
N TYR A 21 -5.05 17.52 -18.54
CA TYR A 21 -4.85 17.70 -19.98
C TYR A 21 -3.38 17.95 -20.33
N ALA A 22 -2.68 18.74 -19.51
CA ALA A 22 -1.25 19.02 -19.69
C ALA A 22 -0.36 17.78 -19.51
N CYS A 23 -0.87 16.68 -18.94
CA CYS A 23 -0.15 15.42 -18.83
C CYS A 23 -0.19 14.59 -20.14
N PHE A 24 -0.95 15.00 -21.15
CA PHE A 24 -1.05 14.25 -22.40
C PHE A 24 -0.20 14.88 -23.51
N ASP A 25 0.90 14.24 -23.89
CA ASP A 25 1.84 14.80 -24.87
C ASP A 25 1.41 14.51 -26.32
N ARG A 26 0.94 13.29 -26.58
CA ARG A 26 0.58 12.83 -27.93
C ARG A 26 -0.85 12.32 -27.93
N ARG A 27 -1.64 12.74 -28.93
CA ARG A 27 -3.09 12.48 -29.02
C ARG A 27 -3.87 13.05 -27.82
N ALA A 28 -3.40 14.18 -27.26
CA ALA A 28 -3.90 14.78 -26.03
C ALA A 28 -5.42 14.89 -25.95
N ASP A 29 -6.03 15.53 -26.94
CA ASP A 29 -7.47 15.70 -26.94
C ASP A 29 -8.25 14.39 -26.97
N ALA A 30 -7.77 13.38 -27.70
CA ALA A 30 -8.44 12.09 -27.79
C ALA A 30 -8.29 11.31 -26.48
N LEU A 31 -7.12 11.36 -25.83
CA LEU A 31 -6.91 10.79 -24.50
C LEU A 31 -7.82 11.47 -23.46
N PHE A 32 -7.87 12.80 -23.48
CA PHE A 32 -8.70 13.58 -22.57
C PHE A 32 -10.20 13.30 -22.76
N GLU A 33 -10.68 13.26 -24.00
CA GLU A 33 -12.07 12.91 -24.29
C GLU A 33 -12.43 11.47 -23.89
N ILE A 34 -11.50 10.52 -24.04
CA ILE A 34 -11.68 9.15 -23.55
C ILE A 34 -11.74 9.09 -22.02
N THR A 35 -10.90 9.86 -21.33
CA THR A 35 -10.97 9.97 -19.87
C THR A 35 -12.32 10.53 -19.43
N ASP A 36 -12.80 11.60 -20.07
CA ASP A 36 -14.14 12.14 -19.79
C ASP A 36 -15.25 11.14 -20.10
N ALA A 37 -15.15 10.42 -21.22
CA ALA A 37 -16.13 9.40 -21.59
C ALA A 37 -16.18 8.26 -20.58
N LEU A 38 -15.03 7.83 -20.06
CA LEU A 38 -14.93 6.80 -19.01
C LEU A 38 -15.55 7.25 -17.69
N LEU A 39 -15.42 8.53 -17.34
CA LEU A 39 -15.94 9.09 -16.09
C LEU A 39 -17.44 9.44 -16.18
N ALA A 40 -17.93 9.80 -17.37
CA ALA A 40 -19.30 10.28 -17.57
C ALA A 40 -20.27 9.21 -18.10
N SER A 41 -19.78 8.02 -18.47
CA SER A 41 -20.61 6.95 -19.05
C SER A 41 -20.76 5.75 -18.12
N ALA A 42 -21.82 4.98 -18.31
CA ALA A 42 -21.90 3.63 -17.75
C ALA A 42 -20.74 2.76 -18.29
N PRO A 43 -20.32 1.69 -17.58
CA PRO A 43 -19.25 0.80 -18.04
C PRO A 43 -19.47 0.37 -19.50
N PRO A 44 -18.55 0.71 -20.42
CA PRO A 44 -18.79 0.50 -21.84
C PRO A 44 -18.70 -0.99 -22.19
N ALA A 45 -19.62 -1.48 -23.01
CA ALA A 45 -19.59 -2.88 -23.46
C ALA A 45 -18.40 -3.18 -24.41
N SER A 46 -17.79 -2.16 -25.00
CA SER A 46 -16.60 -2.26 -25.87
C SER A 46 -15.86 -0.92 -25.90
N LEU A 47 -14.57 -0.92 -26.28
CA LEU A 47 -13.79 0.32 -26.41
C LEU A 47 -14.42 1.38 -27.33
N PRO A 48 -14.89 1.07 -28.55
CA PRO A 48 -15.46 2.08 -29.43
C PRO A 48 -16.77 2.67 -28.90
N HIS A 49 -17.48 2.01 -27.97
CA HIS A 49 -18.65 2.62 -27.35
C HIS A 49 -18.33 3.93 -26.60
N LEU A 50 -17.08 4.14 -26.18
CA LEU A 50 -16.65 5.41 -25.58
C LEU A 50 -16.80 6.59 -26.54
N SER A 51 -16.73 6.37 -27.86
CA SER A 51 -16.92 7.44 -28.83
C SER A 51 -18.37 7.89 -28.99
N LEU A 52 -19.32 7.21 -28.34
CA LEU A 52 -20.73 7.61 -28.31
C LEU A 52 -21.04 8.57 -27.16
N ALA A 53 -20.11 8.76 -26.22
CA ALA A 53 -20.29 9.72 -25.13
C ALA A 53 -20.38 11.15 -25.70
N PRO A 54 -21.28 12.01 -25.19
CA PRO A 54 -21.43 13.39 -25.70
C PRO A 54 -20.16 14.23 -25.62
N CYS A 55 -19.25 13.92 -24.70
CA CYS A 55 -17.96 14.59 -24.54
C CYS A 55 -16.92 14.17 -25.59
N HIS A 56 -17.11 13.04 -26.30
CA HIS A 56 -16.19 12.55 -27.32
C HIS A 56 -16.55 13.13 -28.69
N ARG A 57 -15.68 13.98 -29.25
CA ARG A 57 -15.97 14.79 -30.46
C ARG A 57 -15.27 14.28 -31.71
N ARG A 58 -14.57 13.16 -31.63
CA ARG A 58 -13.77 12.56 -32.71
C ARG A 58 -14.37 11.26 -33.21
N GLY A 59 -14.04 10.86 -34.43
CA GLY A 59 -14.47 9.56 -34.97
C GLY A 59 -13.95 8.38 -34.15
N TRP A 60 -14.69 7.28 -34.09
CA TRP A 60 -14.41 6.11 -33.24
C TRP A 60 -12.98 5.54 -33.38
N GLY A 61 -12.36 5.65 -34.56
CA GLY A 61 -10.97 5.23 -34.78
C GLY A 61 -9.96 5.99 -33.92
N SER A 62 -10.29 7.19 -33.43
CA SER A 62 -9.43 7.96 -32.52
C SER A 62 -9.28 7.29 -31.16
N VAL A 63 -10.24 6.45 -30.74
CA VAL A 63 -10.15 5.67 -29.50
C VAL A 63 -8.97 4.72 -29.57
N TYR A 64 -8.92 3.90 -30.61
CA TYR A 64 -7.80 2.97 -30.82
C TYR A 64 -6.48 3.70 -31.08
N ALA A 65 -6.50 4.74 -31.92
CA ALA A 65 -5.28 5.48 -32.27
C ALA A 65 -4.66 6.18 -31.05
N SER A 66 -5.46 6.68 -30.11
CA SER A 66 -4.94 7.32 -28.89
C SER A 66 -4.45 6.32 -27.86
N LEU A 67 -5.09 5.17 -27.69
CA LEU A 67 -4.58 4.12 -26.80
C LEU A 67 -3.29 3.48 -27.33
N ALA A 68 -3.14 3.35 -28.65
CA ALA A 68 -1.96 2.75 -29.27
C ALA A 68 -0.78 3.74 -29.39
N GLU A 69 -1.04 4.98 -29.78
CA GLU A 69 0.00 5.96 -30.13
C GLU A 69 0.05 7.17 -29.20
N GLY A 70 -0.83 7.23 -28.20
CA GLY A 70 -0.87 8.29 -27.21
C GLY A 70 0.33 8.25 -26.27
N ARG A 71 0.63 9.40 -25.66
CA ARG A 71 1.68 9.51 -24.65
C ARG A 71 1.16 10.29 -23.46
N ILE A 72 1.43 9.76 -22.28
CA ILE A 72 1.04 10.33 -21.00
C ILE A 72 2.33 10.54 -20.21
N ALA A 73 2.56 11.77 -19.76
CA ALA A 73 3.60 12.11 -18.79
C ALA A 73 3.18 11.55 -17.42
N ALA A 74 3.46 10.27 -17.18
CA ALA A 74 2.98 9.53 -16.01
C ALA A 74 3.38 10.18 -14.68
N ASP A 75 4.61 10.69 -14.56
CA ASP A 75 5.09 11.33 -13.32
C ASP A 75 4.36 12.66 -13.06
N THR A 76 4.10 13.45 -14.11
CA THR A 76 3.29 14.67 -14.00
C THR A 76 1.84 14.35 -13.63
N LEU A 77 1.28 13.27 -14.18
CA LEU A 77 -0.06 12.80 -13.83
C LEU A 77 -0.12 12.37 -12.36
N ARG A 78 0.87 11.62 -11.86
CA ARG A 78 0.95 11.25 -10.44
C ARG A 78 1.01 12.48 -9.53
N ALA A 79 1.83 13.47 -9.88
CA ALA A 79 1.90 14.72 -9.13
C ALA A 79 0.56 15.48 -9.14
N ALA A 80 -0.14 15.52 -10.29
CA ALA A 80 -1.46 16.14 -10.38
C ALA A 80 -2.50 15.41 -9.51
N VAL A 81 -2.51 14.08 -9.49
CA VAL A 81 -3.40 13.29 -8.62
C VAL A 81 -3.05 13.49 -7.14
N ALA A 82 -1.77 13.45 -6.79
CA ALA A 82 -1.29 13.65 -5.41
C ALA A 82 -1.63 15.04 -4.85
N SER A 83 -1.78 16.05 -5.71
CA SER A 83 -2.20 17.41 -5.33
C SER A 83 -3.66 17.53 -4.87
N VAL A 84 -4.46 16.48 -5.04
CA VAL A 84 -5.89 16.47 -4.67
C VAL A 84 -6.18 15.33 -3.68
N PRO A 85 -5.66 15.41 -2.44
CA PRO A 85 -5.88 14.37 -1.43
C PRO A 85 -7.35 14.35 -0.95
N LEU A 86 -7.73 13.26 -0.27
CA LEU A 86 -9.01 13.20 0.46
C LEU A 86 -9.06 14.33 1.49
N ALA A 87 -10.14 15.10 1.46
CA ALA A 87 -10.34 16.22 2.37
C ALA A 87 -10.34 15.74 3.83
N GLY A 88 -9.51 16.37 4.68
CA GLY A 88 -9.38 16.02 6.10
C GLY A 88 -8.73 14.67 6.39
N GLY A 89 -8.24 13.95 5.36
CA GLY A 89 -7.57 12.68 5.51
C GLY A 89 -6.15 12.83 6.05
N GLN A 90 -5.78 12.00 7.03
CA GLN A 90 -4.38 11.80 7.40
C GLN A 90 -3.62 11.19 6.20
N PRO A 91 -2.29 11.35 6.11
CA PRO A 91 -1.49 10.75 5.03
C PRO A 91 -1.30 9.24 5.26
N VAL A 92 -2.40 8.50 5.30
CA VAL A 92 -2.43 7.05 5.50
C VAL A 92 -2.89 6.40 4.20
N PHE A 93 -2.08 5.46 3.70
CA PHE A 93 -2.23 4.88 2.38
C PHE A 93 -2.27 3.36 2.47
N ALA A 94 -3.27 2.73 1.87
CA ALA A 94 -3.28 1.28 1.68
C ALA A 94 -2.49 0.91 0.42
N VAL A 95 -1.71 -0.17 0.53
CA VAL A 95 -0.98 -0.76 -0.59
C VAL A 95 -1.38 -2.21 -0.76
N ASP A 96 -1.89 -2.55 -1.95
CA ASP A 96 -2.33 -3.92 -2.25
C ASP A 96 -2.21 -4.27 -3.73
N VAL A 97 -1.99 -5.55 -4.02
CA VAL A 97 -1.97 -6.07 -5.39
C VAL A 97 -3.34 -6.62 -5.75
N SER A 98 -3.95 -6.02 -6.78
CA SER A 98 -5.17 -6.52 -7.40
C SER A 98 -4.87 -7.25 -8.70
N VAL A 99 -5.38 -8.47 -8.81
CA VAL A 99 -5.34 -9.25 -10.05
C VAL A 99 -6.41 -8.72 -11.00
N TRP A 100 -6.05 -8.51 -12.27
CA TRP A 100 -6.95 -8.22 -13.38
C TRP A 100 -7.09 -9.48 -14.24
N PRO A 101 -8.12 -10.33 -14.02
CA PRO A 101 -8.25 -11.60 -14.71
C PRO A 101 -8.62 -11.37 -16.17
N ARG A 102 -7.89 -12.02 -17.07
CA ARG A 102 -8.03 -11.89 -18.51
C ARG A 102 -7.82 -13.22 -19.20
N CYS A 103 -8.46 -14.29 -18.71
CA CYS A 103 -8.23 -15.67 -19.13
C CYS A 103 -8.18 -15.84 -20.65
N ASP A 104 -9.12 -15.23 -21.38
CA ASP A 104 -9.29 -15.39 -22.84
C ASP A 104 -8.29 -14.58 -23.68
N ALA A 105 -7.47 -13.72 -23.07
CA ALA A 105 -6.49 -12.90 -23.77
C ALA A 105 -5.14 -13.64 -23.97
N GLU A 106 -5.15 -14.87 -24.48
CA GLU A 106 -4.00 -15.79 -24.45
C GLU A 106 -2.76 -15.26 -25.17
N ALA A 107 -2.96 -14.53 -26.27
CA ALA A 107 -1.90 -13.91 -27.05
C ALA A 107 -1.32 -12.63 -26.42
N SER A 108 -1.91 -12.13 -25.32
CA SER A 108 -1.50 -10.86 -24.73
C SER A 108 -0.26 -11.03 -23.84
N PRO A 109 0.82 -10.27 -24.06
CA PRO A 109 2.10 -10.51 -23.41
C PRO A 109 2.12 -10.12 -21.93
N GLY A 110 3.07 -10.73 -21.20
CA GLY A 110 3.36 -10.42 -19.80
C GLY A 110 2.20 -10.73 -18.85
N ARG A 111 1.35 -11.69 -19.20
CA ARG A 111 0.38 -12.29 -18.28
C ARG A 111 1.09 -13.23 -17.31
N GLY A 112 0.56 -13.32 -16.10
CA GLY A 112 0.95 -14.29 -15.07
C GLY A 112 -0.23 -15.16 -14.64
N PHE A 113 0.05 -16.14 -13.79
CA PHE A 113 -0.95 -16.95 -13.10
C PHE A 113 -1.00 -16.54 -11.63
N TYR A 114 -2.19 -16.18 -11.15
CA TYR A 114 -2.39 -15.66 -9.80
C TYR A 114 -3.48 -16.45 -9.09
N TYR A 115 -3.36 -16.57 -7.77
CA TYR A 115 -4.41 -17.18 -6.94
C TYR A 115 -5.73 -16.40 -7.08
N HIS A 116 -6.85 -17.12 -7.15
CA HIS A 116 -8.17 -16.52 -7.11
C HIS A 116 -9.12 -17.39 -6.26
N PRO A 117 -9.80 -16.81 -5.25
CA PRO A 117 -10.56 -17.60 -4.27
C PRO A 117 -11.82 -18.26 -4.85
N SER A 118 -12.39 -17.72 -5.93
CA SER A 118 -13.66 -18.17 -6.51
C SER A 118 -13.61 -18.58 -7.98
N ARG A 119 -12.42 -18.59 -8.60
CA ARG A 119 -12.25 -18.97 -10.01
C ARG A 119 -11.20 -20.04 -10.07
N HIS A 120 -11.46 -21.05 -10.90
CA HIS A 120 -10.57 -22.17 -11.09
C HIS A 120 -10.17 -22.29 -12.55
N SER A 121 -8.90 -22.56 -12.80
CA SER A 121 -8.40 -22.99 -14.09
C SER A 121 -7.83 -24.40 -13.92
N ALA A 122 -8.33 -25.35 -14.69
CA ALA A 122 -7.97 -26.77 -14.57
C ALA A 122 -8.05 -27.33 -13.13
N GLY A 123 -9.07 -26.92 -12.37
CA GLY A 123 -9.28 -27.35 -10.98
C GLY A 123 -8.36 -26.70 -9.93
N GLN A 124 -7.40 -25.87 -10.34
CA GLN A 124 -6.56 -25.08 -9.43
C GLN A 124 -7.18 -23.70 -9.20
N PRO A 125 -7.11 -23.13 -7.99
CA PRO A 125 -7.65 -21.80 -7.67
C PRO A 125 -6.75 -20.69 -8.25
N ILE A 126 -6.55 -20.70 -9.56
CA ILE A 126 -5.69 -19.78 -10.30
C ILE A 126 -6.44 -19.15 -11.46
N VAL A 127 -6.08 -17.90 -11.77
CA VAL A 127 -6.54 -17.18 -12.97
C VAL A 127 -5.34 -16.59 -13.69
N ALA A 128 -5.45 -16.54 -15.02
CA ALA A 128 -4.45 -15.89 -15.83
C ALA A 128 -4.86 -14.44 -16.12
N GLY A 129 -3.89 -13.52 -16.06
CA GLY A 129 -4.16 -12.10 -16.23
C GLY A 129 -2.95 -11.26 -15.89
N TRP A 130 -3.19 -10.05 -15.39
CA TRP A 130 -2.16 -9.11 -14.95
C TRP A 130 -2.32 -8.79 -13.47
N ALA A 131 -1.25 -8.38 -12.82
CA ALA A 131 -1.28 -7.88 -11.45
C ALA A 131 -0.98 -6.38 -11.46
N TYR A 132 -1.75 -5.62 -10.68
CA TYR A 132 -1.56 -4.19 -10.51
C TYR A 132 -1.50 -3.88 -9.03
N GLN A 133 -0.44 -3.19 -8.62
CA GLN A 133 -0.27 -2.70 -7.27
C GLN A 133 -0.81 -1.30 -7.17
N TRP A 134 -1.72 -1.11 -6.21
CA TRP A 134 -2.41 0.14 -5.95
C TRP A 134 -1.84 0.80 -4.71
N VAL A 135 -1.74 2.12 -4.75
CA VAL A 135 -1.56 2.98 -3.58
C VAL A 135 -2.78 3.89 -3.50
N ALA A 136 -3.54 3.80 -2.41
CA ALA A 136 -4.75 4.60 -2.23
C ALA A 136 -4.78 5.23 -0.84
N GLN A 137 -5.06 6.53 -0.78
CA GLN A 137 -5.28 7.23 0.49
C GLN A 137 -6.59 6.74 1.11
N LEU A 138 -6.54 6.52 2.42
CA LEU A 138 -7.67 6.08 3.22
C LEU A 138 -8.38 7.27 3.85
N GLY A 139 -9.71 7.25 3.79
CA GLY A 139 -10.57 8.08 4.65
C GLY A 139 -10.85 7.35 5.96
N PHE A 140 -10.93 8.10 7.06
CA PHE A 140 -11.29 7.56 8.38
C PHE A 140 -12.77 7.77 8.73
N ALA A 141 -13.52 8.45 7.86
CA ALA A 141 -14.97 8.43 7.91
C ALA A 141 -15.47 6.98 7.72
N ARG A 142 -16.60 6.65 8.35
CA ARG A 142 -17.21 5.30 8.28
C ARG A 142 -17.91 5.09 6.92
N GLU A 143 -17.14 5.21 5.85
CA GLU A 143 -17.57 5.09 4.46
C GLU A 143 -16.53 4.31 3.64
N SER A 144 -16.88 3.95 2.41
CA SER A 144 -16.02 3.16 1.53
C SER A 144 -15.18 4.01 0.57
N TRP A 145 -15.13 5.32 0.79
CA TRP A 145 -14.38 6.23 -0.08
C TRP A 145 -12.88 6.08 0.16
N THR A 146 -12.15 5.90 -0.94
CA THR A 146 -10.69 5.91 -1.01
C THR A 146 -10.30 6.77 -2.19
N ALA A 147 -9.11 7.35 -2.16
CA ALA A 147 -8.55 8.07 -3.31
C ALA A 147 -7.34 7.29 -3.83
N PRO A 148 -7.44 6.58 -4.96
CA PRO A 148 -6.28 6.00 -5.62
C PRO A 148 -5.30 7.10 -6.05
N LEU A 149 -4.02 6.97 -5.67
CA LEU A 149 -2.95 7.90 -6.05
C LEU A 149 -2.09 7.37 -7.17
N ASP A 150 -1.74 6.09 -7.09
CA ASP A 150 -0.88 5.47 -8.08
C ASP A 150 -1.24 4.00 -8.30
N VAL A 151 -0.95 3.54 -9.52
CA VAL A 151 -1.08 2.15 -9.90
C VAL A 151 0.11 1.73 -10.76
N ARG A 152 0.77 0.64 -10.36
CA ARG A 152 1.90 0.07 -11.10
C ARG A 152 1.59 -1.38 -11.47
N ARG A 153 1.85 -1.74 -12.73
CA ARG A 153 1.79 -3.14 -13.16
C ARG A 153 2.94 -3.92 -12.51
N VAL A 154 2.63 -5.04 -11.88
CA VAL A 154 3.60 -6.00 -11.34
C VAL A 154 3.77 -7.11 -12.37
N ARG A 155 4.98 -7.29 -12.89
CA ARG A 155 5.30 -8.35 -13.85
C ARG A 155 5.46 -9.69 -13.13
N PRO A 156 5.25 -10.83 -13.82
CA PRO A 156 5.34 -12.16 -13.19
C PRO A 156 6.69 -12.49 -12.55
N ASP A 157 7.78 -11.87 -13.04
CA ASP A 157 9.15 -12.04 -12.57
C ASP A 157 9.55 -11.02 -11.49
N GLU A 158 8.72 -10.01 -11.24
CA GLU A 158 8.98 -9.00 -10.22
C GLU A 158 8.53 -9.47 -8.83
N ASN A 159 9.29 -9.07 -7.81
CA ASN A 159 8.88 -9.22 -6.42
C ASN A 159 7.94 -8.06 -6.05
N ALA A 160 6.67 -8.36 -5.76
CA ALA A 160 5.65 -7.37 -5.38
C ALA A 160 6.09 -6.47 -4.20
N THR A 161 6.79 -7.02 -3.20
CA THR A 161 7.28 -6.23 -2.06
C THR A 161 8.37 -5.23 -2.47
N ALA A 162 9.25 -5.60 -3.40
CA ALA A 162 10.23 -4.66 -3.95
C ALA A 162 9.54 -3.58 -4.80
N VAL A 163 8.57 -3.98 -5.63
CA VAL A 163 7.76 -3.06 -6.43
C VAL A 163 7.03 -2.04 -5.55
N ALA A 164 6.51 -2.45 -4.38
CA ALA A 164 5.91 -1.56 -3.39
C ALA A 164 6.89 -0.56 -2.79
N ALA A 165 8.10 -0.99 -2.43
CA ALA A 165 9.10 -0.07 -1.90
C ALA A 165 9.45 1.02 -2.92
N ASP A 166 9.70 0.65 -4.19
CA ASP A 166 9.99 1.61 -5.26
C ASP A 166 8.81 2.56 -5.48
N GLN A 167 7.59 2.01 -5.61
CA GLN A 167 6.38 2.81 -5.85
C GLN A 167 6.12 3.82 -4.72
N ILE A 168 6.36 3.42 -3.47
CA ILE A 168 6.21 4.30 -2.31
C ILE A 168 7.26 5.40 -2.31
N ALA A 169 8.51 5.10 -2.67
CA ALA A 169 9.55 6.12 -2.79
C ALA A 169 9.15 7.21 -3.80
N ASP A 170 8.60 6.81 -4.96
CA ASP A 170 8.10 7.72 -5.98
C ASP A 170 6.91 8.55 -5.45
N VAL A 171 5.91 7.90 -4.83
CA VAL A 171 4.73 8.58 -4.28
C VAL A 171 5.12 9.60 -3.20
N VAL A 172 6.00 9.23 -2.27
CA VAL A 172 6.48 10.13 -1.22
C VAL A 172 7.17 11.36 -1.80
N GLY A 173 7.89 11.21 -2.92
CA GLY A 173 8.49 12.33 -3.64
C GLY A 173 7.48 13.34 -4.22
N HIS A 174 6.22 12.95 -4.36
CA HIS A 174 5.14 13.81 -4.85
C HIS A 174 4.21 14.34 -3.75
N LEU A 175 4.33 13.84 -2.52
CA LEU A 175 3.53 14.32 -1.39
C LEU A 175 4.10 15.66 -0.86
N PRO A 176 3.26 16.50 -0.22
CA PRO A 176 3.75 17.70 0.45
C PRO A 176 4.82 17.36 1.49
N ALA A 177 5.94 18.10 1.48
CA ALA A 177 7.05 17.87 2.41
C ALA A 177 6.72 18.30 3.85
N GLU A 178 5.72 19.16 4.02
CA GLU A 178 5.25 19.64 5.33
C GLU A 178 4.15 18.72 5.86
N GLY A 179 4.34 18.18 7.07
CA GLY A 179 3.36 17.34 7.75
C GLY A 179 3.97 16.12 8.44
N PRO A 180 3.13 15.26 9.04
CA PRO A 180 3.59 13.99 9.59
C PRO A 180 4.06 13.07 8.46
N ALA A 181 5.02 12.20 8.77
CA ALA A 181 5.48 11.18 7.83
C ALA A 181 4.29 10.31 7.38
N PRO A 182 4.12 10.07 6.06
CA PRO A 182 3.03 9.24 5.55
C PRO A 182 3.15 7.79 6.06
N LEU A 183 2.01 7.19 6.38
CA LEU A 183 1.90 5.81 6.84
C LEU A 183 1.35 4.91 5.74
N PHE A 184 2.10 3.90 5.34
CA PHE A 184 1.67 2.90 4.37
C PHE A 184 1.27 1.61 5.08
N VAL A 185 0.02 1.19 4.89
CA VAL A 185 -0.54 -0.01 5.53
C VAL A 185 -0.62 -1.17 4.55
N PHE A 186 -0.26 -2.36 5.02
CA PHE A 186 -0.16 -3.57 4.21
C PHE A 186 -0.82 -4.77 4.88
N ASP A 187 -1.28 -5.70 4.06
CA ASP A 187 -1.75 -7.00 4.53
C ASP A 187 -0.59 -7.94 4.93
N ALA A 188 -0.91 -9.20 5.23
CA ALA A 188 0.09 -10.20 5.66
C ALA A 188 0.80 -10.93 4.51
N GLY A 189 0.54 -10.52 3.26
CA GLY A 189 1.20 -11.01 2.06
C GLY A 189 2.55 -10.35 1.80
N TYR A 190 2.79 -9.14 2.34
CA TYR A 190 4.04 -8.41 2.18
C TYR A 190 5.10 -8.83 3.20
N ASP A 191 6.37 -8.77 2.80
CA ASP A 191 7.49 -8.99 3.72
C ASP A 191 7.86 -7.68 4.45
N PRO A 192 7.59 -7.58 5.77
CA PRO A 192 7.85 -6.37 6.54
C PRO A 192 9.32 -5.98 6.57
N VAL A 193 10.22 -6.96 6.52
CA VAL A 193 11.66 -6.72 6.60
C VAL A 193 12.17 -6.17 5.28
N GLN A 194 11.73 -6.75 4.17
CA GLN A 194 12.10 -6.26 2.84
C GLN A 194 11.59 -4.82 2.61
N LEU A 195 10.35 -4.51 3.03
CA LEU A 195 9.83 -3.14 3.01
C LEU A 195 10.67 -2.19 3.86
N THR A 196 10.95 -2.57 5.10
CA THR A 196 11.76 -1.74 6.03
C THR A 196 13.14 -1.43 5.44
N GLN A 197 13.77 -2.39 4.77
CA GLN A 197 15.06 -2.18 4.12
C GLN A 197 14.95 -1.32 2.87
N GLY A 198 13.97 -1.58 2.01
CA GLY A 198 13.76 -0.84 0.76
C GLY A 198 13.41 0.63 1.00
N LEU A 199 12.69 0.92 2.09
CA LEU A 199 12.25 2.27 2.46
C LEU A 199 13.17 2.96 3.48
N GLY A 200 14.32 2.39 3.83
CA GLY A 200 15.15 2.89 4.94
C GLY A 200 15.66 4.33 4.80
N ALA A 201 15.66 4.89 3.59
CA ALA A 201 16.00 6.30 3.32
C ALA A 201 14.79 7.18 2.97
N VAL A 202 13.59 6.59 2.88
CA VAL A 202 12.35 7.28 2.55
C VAL A 202 11.71 7.78 3.86
N PRO A 203 11.29 9.05 3.97
CA PRO A 203 10.69 9.59 5.18
C PRO A 203 9.23 9.12 5.33
N ALA A 204 9.00 7.82 5.39
CA ALA A 204 7.70 7.18 5.49
C ALA A 204 7.70 6.11 6.58
N ALA A 205 6.53 5.89 7.17
CA ALA A 205 6.27 4.78 8.06
C ALA A 205 5.51 3.67 7.32
N ILE A 206 5.71 2.43 7.75
CA ILE A 206 4.96 1.27 7.29
C ILE A 206 4.30 0.56 8.46
N LEU A 207 3.13 -0.03 8.20
CA LEU A 207 2.40 -0.89 9.12
C LEU A 207 1.94 -2.15 8.39
N VAL A 208 2.57 -3.28 8.69
CA VAL A 208 2.36 -4.53 7.96
C VAL A 208 1.68 -5.54 8.86
N ARG A 209 0.57 -6.12 8.42
CA ARG A 209 -0.10 -7.18 9.18
C ARG A 209 0.78 -8.42 9.31
N LEU A 210 0.87 -8.96 10.52
CA LEU A 210 1.61 -10.17 10.82
C LEU A 210 0.68 -11.35 11.09
N ARG A 211 1.15 -12.55 10.73
CA ARG A 211 0.52 -13.80 11.19
C ARG A 211 0.92 -14.04 12.65
N SER A 212 -0.03 -14.47 13.49
CA SER A 212 0.18 -14.67 14.94
C SER A 212 1.22 -15.74 15.31
N GLY A 213 1.59 -16.63 14.39
CA GLY A 213 2.64 -17.63 14.61
C GLY A 213 4.08 -17.11 14.44
N ARG A 214 4.29 -15.84 14.10
CA ARG A 214 5.62 -15.27 13.87
C ARG A 214 6.41 -15.13 15.19
N CYS A 215 7.74 -15.19 15.07
CA CYS A 215 8.67 -15.02 16.18
C CYS A 215 9.72 -13.97 15.83
N PHE A 216 10.05 -13.16 16.82
CA PHE A 216 11.01 -12.07 16.77
C PHE A 216 11.99 -12.20 17.93
N TYR A 217 13.03 -11.39 17.92
CA TYR A 217 14.11 -11.45 18.91
C TYR A 217 14.51 -10.04 19.30
N ALA A 218 14.83 -9.85 20.58
CA ALA A 218 15.50 -8.66 21.05
C ALA A 218 16.99 -8.70 20.68
N ASP A 219 17.68 -7.58 20.88
CA ASP A 219 19.12 -7.54 20.82
C ASP A 219 19.75 -8.48 21.88
N PRO A 220 20.85 -9.16 21.53
CA PRO A 220 21.58 -10.00 22.47
C PRO A 220 22.13 -9.15 23.62
N PRO A 221 22.23 -9.70 24.84
CA PRO A 221 22.90 -9.00 25.93
C PRO A 221 24.37 -8.69 25.55
N PRO A 222 24.98 -7.66 26.17
CA PRO A 222 26.38 -7.34 25.97
C PRO A 222 27.27 -8.59 26.07
N ARG A 223 28.27 -8.66 25.20
CA ARG A 223 29.14 -9.82 25.12
C ARG A 223 30.02 -9.91 26.37
N GLU A 224 29.92 -11.02 27.09
CA GLU A 224 30.96 -11.45 28.01
C GLU A 224 32.12 -12.08 27.22
N ALA A 225 33.36 -11.73 27.56
CA ALA A 225 34.54 -12.27 26.92
C ALA A 225 34.67 -13.76 27.24
N SER A 226 34.46 -14.63 26.24
CA SER A 226 34.69 -16.07 26.38
C SER A 226 36.14 -16.41 26.07
N PRO A 227 36.87 -17.11 26.96
CA PRO A 227 38.25 -17.57 26.73
C PRO A 227 38.39 -18.49 25.51
N LYS A 228 37.30 -19.16 25.11
CA LYS A 228 37.28 -20.11 23.98
C LYS A 228 37.10 -19.44 22.61
N GLY A 229 36.92 -18.11 22.59
CA GLY A 229 36.48 -17.42 21.38
C GLY A 229 35.07 -17.86 20.94
N GLY A 230 34.54 -17.24 19.89
CA GLY A 230 33.23 -17.60 19.33
C GLY A 230 32.55 -16.48 18.57
N ARG A 231 31.68 -16.84 17.64
CA ARG A 231 30.84 -15.89 16.90
C ARG A 231 29.91 -15.18 17.90
N PRO A 232 29.85 -13.83 17.90
CA PRO A 232 28.91 -13.10 18.74
C PRO A 232 27.47 -13.56 18.52
N ARG A 233 26.69 -13.64 19.61
CA ARG A 233 25.25 -13.85 19.51
C ARG A 233 24.65 -12.71 18.70
N THR A 234 23.75 -13.02 17.77
CA THR A 234 23.02 -12.02 16.97
C THR A 234 21.59 -11.80 17.47
N HIS A 235 21.07 -12.74 18.27
CA HIS A 235 19.70 -12.73 18.75
C HIS A 235 19.67 -12.96 20.26
N GLY A 236 18.94 -12.09 20.96
CA GLY A 236 18.69 -12.15 22.39
C GLY A 236 17.45 -12.98 22.73
N ALA A 237 16.65 -12.45 23.66
CA ALA A 237 15.41 -13.08 24.11
C ALA A 237 14.43 -13.24 22.93
N LYS A 238 13.73 -14.38 22.91
CA LYS A 238 12.72 -14.69 21.89
C LYS A 238 11.39 -14.05 22.30
N PHE A 239 10.74 -13.40 21.35
CA PHE A 239 9.36 -12.93 21.43
C PHE A 239 8.52 -13.74 20.45
N ALA A 240 7.54 -14.50 20.92
CA ALA A 240 6.64 -15.29 20.08
C ALA A 240 5.23 -14.69 20.14
N CYS A 241 4.70 -14.21 19.01
CA CYS A 241 3.38 -13.56 18.94
C CYS A 241 2.23 -14.47 19.40
N GLY A 242 2.41 -15.79 19.36
CA GLY A 242 1.44 -16.78 19.82
C GLY A 242 1.60 -17.23 21.27
N ASP A 243 2.62 -16.75 21.99
CA ASP A 243 2.95 -17.19 23.35
C ASP A 243 3.18 -15.98 24.28
N PRO A 244 2.15 -15.55 25.03
CA PRO A 244 2.23 -14.44 25.98
C PRO A 244 3.31 -14.58 27.05
N GLY A 245 3.72 -15.81 27.39
CA GLY A 245 4.79 -16.05 28.38
C GLY A 245 6.16 -15.57 27.91
N THR A 246 6.30 -15.24 26.62
CA THR A 246 7.55 -14.71 26.03
C THR A 246 7.56 -13.19 25.93
N TRP A 247 6.47 -12.49 26.24
CA TRP A 247 6.37 -11.05 26.04
C TRP A 247 6.95 -10.32 27.25
N PRO A 248 7.97 -9.45 27.06
CA PRO A 248 8.40 -8.55 28.12
C PRO A 248 7.34 -7.46 28.34
N ALA A 249 7.58 -6.59 29.32
CA ALA A 249 6.79 -5.37 29.46
C ALA A 249 6.76 -4.59 28.13
N PRO A 250 5.59 -4.07 27.70
CA PRO A 250 5.50 -3.27 26.50
C PRO A 250 6.30 -1.98 26.65
N SER A 251 6.91 -1.51 25.56
CA SER A 251 7.60 -0.22 25.53
C SER A 251 6.62 0.95 25.50
N ALA A 252 5.44 0.74 24.93
CA ALA A 252 4.34 1.70 24.94
C ALA A 252 2.99 0.96 24.95
N GLU A 253 1.99 1.59 25.55
CA GLU A 253 0.65 1.04 25.66
C GLU A 253 -0.38 2.17 25.56
N HIS A 254 -1.46 1.90 24.83
CA HIS A 254 -2.60 2.80 24.69
C HIS A 254 -3.90 2.00 24.86
N ALA A 255 -4.90 2.63 25.46
CA ALA A 255 -6.23 2.05 25.59
C ALA A 255 -7.29 3.13 25.37
N ALA A 256 -8.33 2.79 24.62
CA ALA A 256 -9.45 3.67 24.32
C ALA A 256 -10.77 2.88 24.27
N GLU A 257 -11.89 3.59 24.41
CA GLU A 257 -13.21 3.02 24.17
C GLU A 257 -13.67 3.41 22.76
N ASP A 258 -14.08 2.42 21.99
CA ASP A 258 -14.68 2.60 20.67
C ASP A 258 -16.11 2.05 20.64
N ASP A 259 -17.02 2.77 19.99
CA ASP A 259 -18.44 2.41 19.94
C ASP A 259 -18.67 1.01 19.33
N GLN A 260 -17.90 0.65 18.30
CA GLN A 260 -18.06 -0.60 17.55
C GLN A 260 -17.27 -1.74 18.18
N TYR A 261 -16.02 -1.48 18.56
CA TYR A 261 -15.06 -2.48 19.03
C TYR A 261 -15.04 -2.64 20.56
N GLY A 262 -15.69 -1.74 21.29
CA GLY A 262 -15.59 -1.64 22.75
C GLY A 262 -14.20 -1.17 23.16
N THR A 263 -13.69 -1.68 24.28
CA THR A 263 -12.32 -1.41 24.71
C THR A 263 -11.32 -1.90 23.65
N VAL A 264 -10.54 -0.97 23.11
CA VAL A 264 -9.40 -1.21 22.23
C VAL A 264 -8.13 -1.03 23.05
N ARG A 265 -7.27 -2.05 23.03
CA ARG A 265 -5.96 -2.03 23.70
C ARG A 265 -4.87 -2.24 22.67
N VAL A 266 -3.93 -1.30 22.63
CA VAL A 266 -2.78 -1.32 21.73
C VAL A 266 -1.51 -1.39 22.56
N ARG A 267 -0.65 -2.38 22.30
CA ARG A 267 0.63 -2.56 22.98
C ARG A 267 1.75 -2.65 21.97
N ALA A 268 2.87 -2.01 22.25
CA ALA A 268 4.03 -1.99 21.37
C ALA A 268 5.30 -2.51 22.06
N TRP A 269 6.16 -3.15 21.28
CA TRP A 269 7.50 -3.59 21.68
C TRP A 269 8.52 -3.20 20.62
N ALA A 270 9.28 -2.13 20.90
CA ALA A 270 10.31 -1.60 20.02
C ALA A 270 11.60 -2.44 20.01
N GLY A 271 12.42 -2.25 18.97
CA GLY A 271 13.78 -2.82 18.91
C GLY A 271 13.82 -4.33 18.66
N LEU A 272 12.74 -4.92 18.16
CA LEU A 272 12.68 -6.34 17.84
C LEU A 272 13.03 -6.61 16.38
N HIS A 273 13.59 -7.79 16.09
CA HIS A 273 13.93 -8.20 14.73
C HIS A 273 13.61 -9.68 14.48
N PRO A 274 13.11 -10.06 13.29
CA PRO A 274 12.99 -11.45 12.91
C PRO A 274 14.34 -12.03 12.51
N LYS A 275 14.43 -13.37 12.49
CA LYS A 275 15.53 -14.06 11.80
C LYS A 275 15.26 -14.02 10.30
N GLN A 276 16.02 -13.22 9.57
CA GLN A 276 15.99 -13.24 8.11
C GLN A 276 16.36 -14.63 7.61
N GLN A 277 15.46 -15.29 6.85
CA GLN A 277 15.72 -16.62 6.26
C GLN A 277 16.17 -16.49 4.80
N GLU A 278 15.51 -15.61 4.05
CA GLU A 278 15.82 -15.28 2.66
C GLU A 278 16.58 -13.95 2.61
N HIS A 279 17.84 -14.00 2.18
CA HIS A 279 18.72 -12.84 1.98
C HIS A 279 19.76 -13.22 0.92
N THR A 280 20.23 -12.28 0.11
CA THR A 280 21.22 -12.53 -0.97
C THR A 280 22.49 -13.24 -0.46
N GLY A 281 22.89 -12.93 0.77
CA GLY A 281 23.99 -13.61 1.49
C GLY A 281 23.65 -14.97 2.12
N ARG A 282 22.51 -15.61 1.81
CA ARG A 282 22.18 -16.95 2.30
C ARG A 282 23.25 -17.95 1.87
N GLY A 283 23.66 -18.85 2.77
CA GLY A 283 24.75 -19.81 2.52
C GLY A 283 26.17 -19.24 2.63
N SER A 284 26.37 -17.92 2.61
CA SER A 284 27.70 -17.29 2.64
C SER A 284 28.40 -17.30 4.01
N ARG A 285 27.74 -17.80 5.07
CA ARG A 285 28.15 -17.74 6.49
C ARG A 285 28.36 -16.33 7.07
N ARG A 286 28.29 -15.27 6.26
CA ARG A 286 28.40 -13.86 6.67
C ARG A 286 27.23 -13.45 7.58
N PRO A 287 27.39 -12.41 8.42
CA PRO A 287 26.29 -11.83 9.17
C PRO A 287 25.15 -11.42 8.24
N ARG A 288 23.91 -11.74 8.62
CA ARG A 288 22.70 -11.23 7.95
C ARG A 288 22.36 -9.86 8.56
N PRO A 289 21.84 -8.91 7.78
CA PRO A 289 21.42 -7.64 8.33
C PRO A 289 20.33 -7.85 9.38
N VAL A 290 20.47 -7.14 10.50
CA VAL A 290 19.46 -7.08 11.56
C VAL A 290 18.59 -5.87 11.27
N VAL A 291 17.35 -6.14 10.89
CA VAL A 291 16.35 -5.11 10.59
C VAL A 291 15.42 -5.04 11.79
N ARG A 292 15.54 -3.95 12.53
CA ARG A 292 14.74 -3.68 13.72
C ARG A 292 13.44 -3.00 13.32
N GLY A 293 12.42 -3.22 14.13
CA GLY A 293 11.16 -2.53 14.07
C GLY A 293 10.40 -2.70 15.37
N THR A 294 9.14 -2.31 15.35
CA THR A 294 8.25 -2.34 16.50
C THR A 294 7.12 -3.32 16.23
N LEU A 295 6.94 -4.28 17.12
CA LEU A 295 5.73 -5.11 17.11
C LEU A 295 4.61 -4.34 17.77
N VAL A 296 3.45 -4.28 17.12
CA VAL A 296 2.23 -3.71 17.66
C VAL A 296 1.18 -4.82 17.76
N LEU A 297 0.54 -4.93 18.92
CA LEU A 297 -0.58 -5.82 19.18
C LEU A 297 -1.82 -4.98 19.42
N VAL A 298 -2.85 -5.22 18.62
CA VAL A 298 -4.18 -4.63 18.79
C VAL A 298 -5.16 -5.70 19.25
N GLU A 299 -5.81 -5.44 20.37
CA GLU A 299 -6.82 -6.30 20.98
C GLU A 299 -8.11 -5.49 21.15
N VAL A 300 -9.24 -6.10 20.76
CA VAL A 300 -10.55 -5.45 20.85
C VAL A 300 -11.52 -6.33 21.61
N LYS A 301 -12.42 -5.70 22.37
CA LYS A 301 -13.43 -6.40 23.18
C LYS A 301 -14.49 -7.11 22.34
N ARG A 302 -14.90 -6.53 21.21
CA ARG A 302 -15.92 -7.09 20.31
C ARG A 302 -15.68 -6.70 18.86
N LEU A 303 -16.35 -7.39 17.93
CA LEU A 303 -16.38 -7.03 16.50
C LEU A 303 -17.74 -6.39 16.16
N PRO A 304 -17.83 -5.49 15.15
CA PRO A 304 -19.05 -4.73 14.84
C PRO A 304 -20.27 -5.62 14.57
N ARG A 305 -20.09 -6.76 13.89
CA ARG A 305 -21.17 -7.72 13.58
C ARG A 305 -21.26 -8.90 14.55
N GLN A 306 -20.41 -8.95 15.58
CA GLN A 306 -20.30 -10.01 16.61
C GLN A 306 -20.34 -11.46 16.07
N THR A 307 -19.97 -11.69 14.80
CA THR A 307 -20.09 -13.01 14.18
C THR A 307 -19.04 -14.01 14.66
N ARG A 308 -17.95 -13.51 15.26
CA ARG A 308 -16.81 -14.31 15.72
C ARG A 308 -16.16 -13.64 16.93
N GLN A 309 -15.49 -14.43 17.75
CA GLN A 309 -14.62 -13.93 18.81
C GLN A 309 -13.49 -13.07 18.21
N PRO A 310 -13.21 -11.88 18.78
CA PRO A 310 -12.06 -11.09 18.40
C PRO A 310 -10.76 -11.88 18.49
N ARG A 311 -9.89 -11.71 17.51
CA ARG A 311 -8.53 -12.25 17.54
C ARG A 311 -7.55 -11.11 17.64
N ALA A 312 -6.49 -11.31 18.41
CA ALA A 312 -5.33 -10.44 18.45
C ALA A 312 -4.81 -10.14 17.03
N LEU A 313 -4.68 -8.86 16.70
CA LEU A 313 -4.09 -8.38 15.46
C LEU A 313 -2.64 -8.00 15.73
N TRP A 314 -1.72 -8.70 15.09
CA TRP A 314 -0.29 -8.38 15.15
C TRP A 314 0.10 -7.56 13.94
N LEU A 315 0.89 -6.52 14.17
CA LEU A 315 1.38 -5.60 13.16
C LEU A 315 2.88 -5.38 13.37
N TRP A 316 3.59 -5.16 12.27
CA TRP A 316 4.97 -4.68 12.24
C TRP A 316 4.96 -3.22 11.84
N TRP A 317 5.50 -2.37 12.70
CA TRP A 317 5.72 -0.97 12.41
C TRP A 317 7.21 -0.69 12.19
N ALA A 318 7.52 0.10 11.18
CA ALA A 318 8.84 0.69 10.99
C ALA A 318 8.70 2.05 10.32
N GLY A 319 9.46 3.03 10.78
CA GLY A 319 9.40 4.39 10.27
C GLY A 319 10.27 5.33 11.11
N PRO A 320 10.27 6.63 10.80
CA PRO A 320 10.94 7.61 11.64
C PRO A 320 10.25 7.71 13.01
N GLY A 321 11.05 7.68 14.09
CA GLY A 321 10.56 7.86 15.47
C GLY A 321 9.91 6.61 16.06
N GLU A 322 8.81 6.81 16.78
CA GLU A 322 8.01 5.77 17.44
C GLU A 322 6.59 5.78 16.87
N PRO A 323 5.88 4.62 16.85
CA PRO A 323 4.50 4.58 16.40
C PRO A 323 3.61 5.39 17.34
N ASP A 324 2.80 6.30 16.78
CA ASP A 324 1.65 6.83 17.50
C ASP A 324 0.61 5.71 17.63
N LEU A 325 0.30 5.31 18.86
CA LEU A 325 -0.61 4.19 19.15
C LEU A 325 -2.09 4.60 19.19
N ALA A 326 -2.39 5.91 19.24
CA ALA A 326 -3.77 6.38 19.24
C ALA A 326 -4.50 6.20 17.90
N PRO A 327 -3.87 6.42 16.72
CA PRO A 327 -4.52 6.21 15.42
C PRO A 327 -4.42 4.77 14.87
N LEU A 328 -3.75 3.84 15.57
CA LEU A 328 -3.53 2.44 15.14
C LEU A 328 -4.62 1.49 15.65
#